data_AF-A0A2D6JZQ4-F1
#
_entry.id   AF-A0A2D6JZQ4-F1
#
_cell.length_a   1.000
_cell.length_b   1.000
_cell.length_c   1.000
_cell.angle_alpha   90.00
_cell.angle_beta   90.00
_cell.angle_gamma   90.00
#
_symmetry.space_group_name_H-M   'P 1'
#
loop_
_entity.id
_entity.type
_entity.pdbx_description
1 polymer ?
#
loop_
_entity_poly.entity_id
_entity_poly.type
_entity_poly.pdbx_seq_one_letter_code
_entity_poly.pdbx_strand_id
1 'polypeptide(L)'
;MSIALNKEIRRLIDETREAYGQYDSVNADYAAFASMALSEFKAALGRPEMTGQELRRLLRKAETEHRSLAMPNASWASFMARYVSQNVNQNMNAPAQVAHRYQEELFEVALQPRIIPNGEERR
;
A
#
# COMPACT_ATOMS: atom_id res chain seq x y z
N MET A 1 5.10 -10.06 -10.96
CA MET A 1 4.11 -8.97 -10.79
C MET A 1 4.73 -7.70 -11.33
N SER A 2 4.08 -6.99 -12.25
CA SER A 2 4.70 -5.90 -13.02
C SER A 2 4.96 -4.68 -12.13
N ILE A 3 6.17 -4.10 -12.22
CA ILE A 3 6.54 -2.85 -11.51
C ILE A 3 5.56 -1.70 -11.84
N ALA A 4 5.03 -1.69 -13.07
CA ALA A 4 4.05 -0.70 -13.52
C ALA A 4 2.71 -0.76 -12.74
N LEU A 5 2.21 -1.96 -12.45
CA LEU A 5 0.94 -2.15 -11.71
C LEU A 5 1.04 -1.58 -10.29
N ASN A 6 2.16 -1.81 -9.60
CA ASN A 6 2.39 -1.25 -8.27
C ASN A 6 2.50 0.28 -8.28
N LYS A 7 3.04 0.88 -9.35
CA LYS A 7 3.11 2.34 -9.50
C LYS A 7 1.72 2.96 -9.68
N GLU A 8 0.87 2.34 -10.51
CA GLU A 8 -0.51 2.81 -10.75
C GLU A 8 -1.35 2.78 -9.47
N ILE A 9 -1.32 1.64 -8.77
CA ILE A 9 -2.08 1.46 -7.52
C ILE A 9 -1.57 2.40 -6.44
N ARG A 10 -0.25 2.60 -6.35
CA ARG A 10 0.34 3.56 -5.41
C ARG A 10 -0.11 4.99 -5.70
N ARG A 11 -0.07 5.40 -6.96
CA ARG A 11 -0.55 6.73 -7.37
C ARG A 11 -2.00 6.94 -6.97
N LEU A 12 -2.88 5.96 -7.24
CA LEU A 12 -4.29 6.05 -6.90
C LEU A 12 -4.51 6.15 -5.38
N ILE A 13 -3.72 5.43 -4.59
CA ILE A 13 -3.75 5.51 -3.12
C ILE A 13 -3.24 6.86 -2.60
N ASP A 14 -2.20 7.42 -3.21
CA ASP A 14 -1.71 8.76 -2.84
C ASP A 14 -2.74 9.85 -3.19
N GLU A 15 -3.31 9.82 -4.40
CA GLU A 15 -4.34 10.79 -4.84
C GLU A 15 -5.61 10.72 -3.98
N THR A 16 -6.11 9.50 -3.70
CA THR A 16 -7.31 9.33 -2.86
C THR A 16 -7.05 9.69 -1.40
N ARG A 17 -5.83 9.47 -0.89
CA ARG A 17 -5.44 9.90 0.46
C ARG A 17 -5.32 11.40 0.57
N GLU A 18 -4.71 12.06 -0.40
CA GLU A 18 -4.58 13.52 -0.41
C GLU A 18 -5.96 14.18 -0.45
N ALA A 19 -6.84 13.69 -1.33
CA ALA A 19 -8.23 14.13 -1.41
C ALA A 19 -8.99 13.88 -0.09
N TYR A 20 -8.79 12.72 0.54
CA TYR A 20 -9.36 12.42 1.85
C TYR A 20 -8.84 13.36 2.96
N GLY A 21 -7.55 13.71 2.94
CA GLY A 21 -6.95 14.63 3.93
C GLY A 21 -7.44 16.08 3.79
N GLN A 22 -7.91 16.47 2.61
CA GLN A 22 -8.59 17.76 2.38
C GLN A 22 -10.08 17.71 2.71
N TYR A 23 -10.63 16.51 2.92
CA TYR A 23 -12.04 16.30 3.18
C TYR A 23 -12.30 16.26 4.69
N ASP A 24 -12.95 17.29 5.21
CA ASP A 24 -13.26 17.44 6.64
C ASP A 24 -14.46 16.58 7.05
N SER A 25 -14.43 15.28 6.74
CA SER A 25 -15.52 14.36 7.10
C SER A 25 -15.26 13.70 8.44
N VAL A 26 -16.11 14.03 9.41
CA VAL A 26 -16.08 13.50 10.78
C VAL A 26 -16.44 12.01 10.86
N ASN A 27 -16.99 11.40 9.79
CA ASN A 27 -17.66 10.09 9.88
C ASN A 27 -17.39 9.07 8.75
N ALA A 28 -16.53 9.36 7.76
CA ALA A 28 -16.19 8.39 6.72
C ALA A 28 -14.76 7.91 6.91
N ASP A 29 -14.54 6.59 7.01
CA ASP A 29 -13.18 6.04 6.98
C ASP A 29 -12.58 6.13 5.56
N TYR A 30 -11.25 6.12 5.47
CA TYR A 30 -10.53 6.22 4.20
C TYR A 30 -11.05 5.18 3.18
N ALA A 31 -11.36 3.96 3.63
CA ALA A 31 -11.87 2.91 2.76
C ALA A 31 -13.23 3.25 2.13
N ALA A 32 -14.15 3.87 2.89
CA ALA A 32 -15.42 4.35 2.38
C ALA A 32 -15.21 5.46 1.33
N PHE A 33 -14.32 6.40 1.59
CA PHE A 33 -13.99 7.47 0.65
C PHE A 33 -13.33 6.92 -0.63
N ALA A 34 -12.28 6.11 -0.51
CA ALA A 34 -11.57 5.52 -1.64
C ALA A 34 -12.46 4.61 -2.51
N SER A 35 -13.52 4.04 -1.95
CA SER A 35 -14.50 3.26 -2.72
C SER A 35 -15.32 4.10 -3.72
N MET A 36 -15.29 5.43 -3.62
CA MET A 36 -15.88 6.32 -4.64
C MET A 36 -15.12 6.23 -5.96
N ALA A 37 -13.81 5.91 -5.92
CA ALA A 37 -12.96 5.68 -7.09
C ALA A 37 -12.89 4.18 -7.48
N LEU A 38 -13.98 3.42 -7.26
CA LEU A 38 -14.01 1.95 -7.48
C LEU A 38 -13.60 1.56 -8.90
N SER A 39 -14.03 2.32 -9.91
CA SER A 39 -13.73 2.02 -11.32
C SER A 39 -12.23 2.11 -11.61
N GLU A 40 -11.56 3.12 -11.06
CA GLU A 40 -10.12 3.32 -11.16
C GLU A 40 -9.36 2.21 -10.43
N PHE A 41 -9.83 1.81 -9.24
CA PHE A 41 -9.25 0.67 -8.52
C PHE A 41 -9.42 -0.64 -9.29
N LYS A 42 -10.58 -0.89 -9.91
CA LYS A 42 -10.81 -2.07 -10.76
C LYS A 42 -9.84 -2.13 -11.92
N ALA A 43 -9.64 -1.00 -12.60
CA ALA A 43 -8.71 -0.89 -13.73
C ALA A 43 -7.26 -1.11 -13.27
N ALA A 44 -6.82 -0.40 -12.23
CA ALA A 44 -5.46 -0.50 -11.70
C ALA A 44 -5.13 -1.89 -11.16
N LEU A 45 -6.11 -2.61 -10.61
CA LEU A 45 -5.95 -3.96 -10.08
C LEU A 45 -6.19 -5.08 -11.10
N GLY A 46 -6.62 -4.74 -12.33
CA GLY A 46 -6.99 -5.72 -13.34
C GLY A 46 -8.14 -6.64 -12.90
N ARG A 47 -9.03 -6.14 -12.03
CA ARG A 47 -10.11 -6.89 -11.38
C ARG A 47 -11.47 -6.21 -11.62
N PRO A 48 -12.02 -6.29 -12.85
CA PRO A 48 -13.27 -5.61 -13.22
C PRO A 48 -14.48 -6.07 -12.39
N GLU A 49 -14.47 -7.31 -11.92
CA GLU A 49 -15.55 -7.92 -11.14
C GLU A 49 -15.53 -7.52 -9.65
N MET A 50 -14.49 -6.83 -9.16
CA MET A 50 -14.34 -6.50 -7.74
C MET A 50 -15.46 -5.57 -7.27
N THR A 51 -16.13 -5.93 -6.19
CA THR A 51 -17.20 -5.10 -5.62
C THR A 51 -16.63 -3.98 -4.74
N GLY A 52 -17.42 -2.91 -4.55
CA GLY A 52 -17.06 -1.85 -3.61
C GLY A 52 -16.90 -2.36 -2.16
N GLN A 53 -17.64 -3.42 -1.78
CA GLN A 53 -17.50 -4.04 -0.48
C GLN A 53 -16.16 -4.79 -0.33
N GLU A 54 -15.72 -5.50 -1.36
CA GLU A 54 -14.42 -6.17 -1.38
C GLU A 54 -13.28 -5.16 -1.31
N LEU A 55 -13.35 -4.08 -2.08
CA LEU A 55 -12.37 -2.99 -2.04
C LEU A 55 -12.30 -2.38 -0.63
N ARG A 56 -13.44 -2.03 -0.02
CA ARG A 56 -13.47 -1.49 1.35
C ARG A 56 -12.85 -2.43 2.37
N ARG A 57 -13.17 -3.73 2.29
CA ARG A 57 -12.60 -4.76 3.18
C ARG A 57 -11.09 -4.85 3.01
N LEU A 58 -10.61 -4.84 1.76
CA LEU A 58 -9.19 -4.89 1.43
C LEU A 58 -8.43 -3.70 2.02
N LEU A 59 -8.95 -2.49 1.81
CA LEU A 59 -8.34 -1.26 2.30
C LEU A 59 -8.35 -1.17 3.84
N ARG A 60 -9.43 -1.56 4.52
CA ARG A 60 -9.49 -1.59 6.00
C ARG A 60 -8.53 -2.59 6.62
N LYS A 61 -8.38 -3.77 6.01
CA LYS A 61 -7.39 -4.77 6.44
C LYS A 61 -5.99 -4.22 6.27
N ALA A 62 -5.67 -3.66 5.10
CA ALA A 62 -4.39 -3.02 4.85
C ALA A 62 -4.10 -1.91 5.89
N GLU A 63 -5.09 -1.08 6.21
CA GLU A 63 -4.93 -0.02 7.21
C GLU A 63 -4.70 -0.58 8.62
N THR A 64 -5.43 -1.63 9.01
CA THR A 64 -5.28 -2.30 10.31
C THR A 64 -3.91 -2.94 10.45
N GLU A 65 -3.43 -3.61 9.39
CA GLU A 65 -2.10 -4.22 9.33
C GLU A 65 -1.00 -3.14 9.35
N HIS A 66 -1.18 -2.03 8.65
CA HIS A 66 -0.23 -0.91 8.74
C HIS A 66 -0.15 -0.35 10.16
N ARG A 67 -1.29 -0.20 10.85
CA ARG A 67 -1.34 0.30 12.24
C ARG A 67 -0.70 -0.67 13.23
N SER A 68 -0.72 -1.99 12.96
CA SER A 68 -0.09 -2.99 13.82
C SER A 68 1.42 -3.14 13.58
N LEU A 69 1.96 -2.62 12.47
CA LEU A 69 3.39 -2.59 12.23
C LEU A 69 4.07 -1.58 13.17
N ALA A 70 5.14 -2.02 13.84
CA ALA A 70 5.97 -1.19 14.71
C ALA A 70 6.84 -0.15 13.96
N MET A 71 6.63 0.05 12.65
CA MET A 71 7.45 0.90 11.79
C MET A 71 6.63 2.08 11.22
N PRO A 72 6.59 3.22 11.93
CA PRO A 72 5.84 4.41 11.49
C PRO A 72 6.44 5.11 10.24
N ASN A 73 7.64 4.71 9.81
CA ASN A 73 8.41 5.39 8.76
C ASN A 73 8.21 4.77 7.37
N ALA A 74 7.55 3.60 7.27
CA ALA A 74 7.20 3.04 5.98
C ALA A 74 6.17 3.97 5.32
N SER A 75 6.45 4.42 4.09
CA SER A 75 5.48 5.21 3.32
C SER A 75 4.16 4.44 3.24
N TRP A 76 3.15 4.93 3.95
CA TRP A 76 1.85 4.28 4.06
C TRP A 76 1.26 3.91 2.69
N ALA A 77 1.39 4.79 1.70
CA ALA A 77 0.92 4.52 0.35
C ALA A 77 1.67 3.37 -0.33
N SER A 78 2.97 3.25 -0.08
CA SER A 78 3.78 2.14 -0.59
C SER A 78 3.38 0.81 0.05
N PHE A 79 3.14 0.80 1.36
CA PHE A 79 2.63 -0.38 2.07
C PHE A 79 1.25 -0.78 1.55
N MET A 80 0.31 0.19 1.50
CA MET A 80 -1.05 -0.04 1.05
C MET A 80 -1.06 -0.57 -0.39
N ALA A 81 -0.30 0.03 -1.32
CA ALA A 81 -0.28 -0.39 -2.72
C ALA A 81 0.18 -1.83 -2.89
N ARG A 82 1.26 -2.20 -2.20
CA ARG A 82 1.81 -3.55 -2.29
C ARG A 82 0.93 -4.56 -1.52
N TYR A 83 0.33 -4.19 -0.38
CA TYR A 83 -0.64 -5.04 0.31
C TYR A 83 -1.88 -5.32 -0.56
N VAL A 84 -2.50 -4.27 -1.11
CA VAL A 84 -3.69 -4.35 -1.96
C VAL A 84 -3.36 -5.20 -3.20
N SER A 85 -2.24 -4.94 -3.87
CA SER A 85 -1.79 -5.73 -5.02
C SER A 85 -1.69 -7.21 -4.67
N GLN A 86 -1.01 -7.57 -3.59
CA GLN A 86 -0.75 -8.95 -3.21
C GLN A 86 -2.02 -9.70 -2.77
N ASN A 87 -2.99 -9.01 -2.18
CA ASN A 87 -4.17 -9.62 -1.58
C ASN A 87 -5.43 -9.53 -2.44
N VAL A 88 -5.41 -8.79 -3.56
CA VAL A 88 -6.60 -8.65 -4.44
C VAL A 88 -7.10 -9.97 -5.01
N ASN A 89 -6.23 -10.97 -5.13
CA ASN A 89 -6.55 -12.30 -5.64
C ASN A 89 -6.76 -13.34 -4.53
N GLN A 90 -6.48 -12.99 -3.27
CA GLN A 90 -6.64 -13.91 -2.16
C GLN A 90 -8.09 -13.87 -1.67
N ASN A 91 -8.71 -15.04 -1.60
CA ASN A 91 -9.98 -15.19 -0.92
C ASN A 91 -9.78 -14.73 0.53
N MET A 92 -10.41 -13.61 0.93
CA MET A 92 -10.04 -12.85 2.13
C MET A 92 -10.37 -13.53 3.48
N ASN A 93 -10.58 -14.84 3.47
CA ASN A 93 -10.73 -15.69 4.63
C ASN A 93 -9.40 -16.31 5.12
N ALA A 94 -8.26 -16.02 4.47
CA ALA A 94 -6.95 -16.51 4.93
C ALA A 94 -6.27 -15.53 5.93
N PRO A 95 -5.65 -16.03 7.01
CA PRO A 95 -5.00 -15.21 8.04
C PRO A 95 -3.67 -14.56 7.57
N ALA A 96 -3.36 -13.43 8.21
CA ALA A 96 -2.35 -12.42 7.88
C ALA A 96 -0.90 -12.93 7.84
N GLN A 97 -0.43 -13.36 6.65
CA GLN A 97 0.99 -13.72 6.42
C GLN A 97 1.84 -12.55 5.90
N VAL A 98 1.24 -11.39 5.61
CA VAL A 98 1.91 -10.32 4.84
C VAL A 98 2.72 -9.37 5.72
N ALA A 99 2.27 -9.03 6.93
CA ALA A 99 3.00 -8.15 7.84
C ALA A 99 4.42 -8.66 8.17
N HIS A 100 4.57 -9.98 8.32
CA HIS A 100 5.85 -10.62 8.64
C HIS A 100 6.90 -10.45 7.53
N ARG A 101 6.47 -10.51 6.26
CA ARG A 101 7.38 -10.40 5.10
C ARG A 101 7.87 -8.96 4.87
N TYR A 102 7.07 -7.95 5.21
CA TYR A 102 7.48 -6.55 5.14
C TYR A 102 8.53 -6.18 6.19
N GLN A 103 8.45 -6.78 7.39
CA GLN A 103 9.47 -6.60 8.41
C GLN A 103 10.83 -7.10 7.95
N GLU A 104 10.91 -8.28 7.33
CA GLU A 104 12.17 -8.84 6.85
C GLU A 104 12.79 -8.04 5.69
N GLU A 105 11.99 -7.62 4.70
CA GLU A 105 12.52 -6.82 3.58
C GLU A 105 12.99 -5.42 3.99
N LEU A 106 12.33 -4.78 4.95
CA LEU A 106 12.79 -3.49 5.48
C LEU A 106 14.02 -3.64 6.37
N PHE A 107 14.14 -4.76 7.09
CA PHE A 107 15.37 -5.10 7.83
C PHE A 107 16.55 -5.34 6.88
N GLU A 108 16.35 -6.11 5.80
CA GLU A 108 17.37 -6.36 4.77
C GLU A 108 17.81 -5.07 4.07
N VAL A 109 16.90 -4.16 3.74
CA VAL A 109 17.24 -2.85 3.15
C VAL A 109 17.96 -1.94 4.17
N ALA A 110 17.58 -1.99 5.44
CA ALA A 110 18.21 -1.19 6.49
C ALA A 110 19.58 -1.73 6.94
N LEU A 111 19.86 -3.02 6.71
CA LEU A 111 21.14 -3.68 7.04
C LEU A 111 22.17 -3.65 5.91
N GLN A 112 21.84 -3.14 4.72
CA GLN A 112 22.86 -2.95 3.68
C GLN A 112 23.89 -1.91 4.14
N PRO A 113 25.18 -2.26 4.27
CA PRO A 113 26.20 -1.27 4.54
C PRO A 113 26.20 -0.26 3.39
N ARG A 114 26.14 1.04 3.72
CA ARG A 114 26.42 2.10 2.74
C ARG A 114 27.82 1.86 2.20
N ILE A 115 27.92 1.24 1.02
CA ILE A 115 29.16 1.27 0.25
C ILE A 115 29.33 2.74 -0.14
N ILE A 116 30.18 3.45 0.60
CA ILE A 116 30.74 4.71 0.17
C ILE A 116 31.62 4.34 -1.03
N PRO A 117 31.31 4.76 -2.25
CA PRO A 117 32.23 4.56 -3.36
C PRO A 117 33.48 5.39 -3.05
N ASN A 118 34.55 4.68 -2.72
CA ASN A 118 35.88 5.24 -2.53
C ASN A 118 36.35 5.78 -3.89
N GLY A 119 36.67 7.07 -3.97
CA GLY A 119 37.33 7.61 -5.16
C GLY A 119 37.01 9.06 -5.47
N GLU A 120 37.55 9.99 -4.69
CA GLU A 120 38.11 11.22 -5.28
C GLU A 120 39.21 11.79 -4.36
N GLU A 121 40.43 11.27 -4.54
CA GLU A 121 41.63 12.09 -4.33
C GLU A 121 41.60 13.22 -5.37
N ARG A 122 41.45 14.46 -4.93
CA ARG A 122 41.98 15.62 -5.66
C ARG A 122 42.54 16.67 -4.71
N ARG A 123 43.87 16.57 -4.60
CA ARG A 123 44.89 17.62 -4.37
C ARG A 123 44.99 18.28 -3.01
#